data_AF-A0A1Q5SV08-F1
#
_entry.id   AF-A0A1Q5SV08-F1
#
_cell.length_a   1.000
_cell.length_b   1.000
_cell.length_c   1.000
_cell.angle_alpha   90.00
_cell.angle_beta   90.00
_cell.angle_gamma   90.00
#
_symmetry.space_group_name_H-M   'P 1'
#
loop_
_entity.id
_entity.type
_entity.pdbx_description
1 polymer ?
#
loop_
_entity_poly.entity_id
_entity_poly.type
_entity_poly.pdbx_seq_one_letter_code
_entity_poly.pdbx_strand_id
1 'polypeptide(L)'
;MKLGDRLKFARLMKGLTQEETAEGIISVSYLSKIENNQVIPSQEVLEWLFRRLDIRPGGNETMPSWFEWVMSWYKAMTNRDVPAARELYETVKERCEQSGDAEAMIYFQLMRIRYWLLLGDKKGAETAAQSVRDWYGAFSDDMRYYYWKFFGLLYYCQEKYDDALHCYQKAEQLLKGEWKTSGEEADLAYLSALAFSRLWKWFQCLQYAERADAQPGGIRLAAERRMPCVVGDLLPALRGDR
;
A
#
# COMPACT_ATOMS: atom_id res chain seq x y z
N MET A 1 -8.32 -9.95 -4.15
CA MET A 1 -7.48 -10.57 -5.22
C MET A 1 -8.13 -11.85 -5.79
N LYS A 2 -7.63 -12.43 -6.90
CA LYS A 2 -8.10 -13.75 -7.38
C LYS A 2 -7.40 -14.90 -6.64
N LEU A 3 -7.99 -16.10 -6.68
CA LEU A 3 -7.51 -17.29 -5.97
C LEU A 3 -6.08 -17.69 -6.34
N GLY A 4 -5.79 -17.79 -7.64
CA GLY A 4 -4.48 -18.21 -8.13
C GLY A 4 -3.38 -17.25 -7.68
N ASP A 5 -3.67 -15.95 -7.73
CA ASP A 5 -2.73 -14.92 -7.28
C ASP A 5 -2.44 -15.03 -5.77
N ARG A 6 -3.47 -15.31 -4.96
CA ARG A 6 -3.32 -15.51 -3.51
C ARG A 6 -2.43 -16.72 -3.19
N LEU A 7 -2.65 -17.84 -3.88
CA LEU A 7 -1.84 -19.04 -3.73
C LEU A 7 -0.37 -18.79 -4.11
N LYS A 8 -0.15 -18.18 -5.28
CA LYS A 8 1.19 -17.83 -5.76
C LYS A 8 1.91 -16.90 -4.80
N PHE A 9 1.21 -15.89 -4.29
CA PHE A 9 1.76 -14.92 -3.33
C PHE A 9 2.17 -15.61 -2.03
N ALA A 10 1.28 -16.39 -1.42
CA ALA A 10 1.57 -17.12 -0.19
C ALA A 10 2.76 -18.09 -0.36
N ARG A 11 2.83 -18.80 -1.49
CA ARG A 11 3.97 -19.66 -1.83
C ARG A 11 5.30 -18.89 -1.85
N LEU A 12 5.35 -17.77 -2.58
CA LEU A 12 6.58 -16.98 -2.70
C LEU A 12 6.98 -16.33 -1.37
N MET A 13 6.03 -15.91 -0.54
CA MET A 13 6.33 -15.40 0.80
C MET A 13 6.97 -16.46 1.72
N LYS A 14 6.64 -17.73 1.51
CA LYS A 14 7.29 -18.86 2.21
C LYS A 14 8.61 -19.31 1.57
N GLY A 15 9.00 -18.72 0.44
CA GLY A 15 10.20 -19.11 -0.30
C GLY A 15 10.12 -20.49 -0.95
N LEU A 16 8.91 -21.03 -1.17
CA LEU A 16 8.71 -22.37 -1.73
C LEU A 16 8.67 -22.35 -3.26
N THR A 17 9.22 -23.38 -3.89
CA THR A 17 9.10 -23.66 -5.33
C THR A 17 7.73 -24.27 -5.66
N GLN A 18 7.35 -24.25 -6.95
CA GLN A 18 6.11 -24.91 -7.38
C GLN A 18 6.21 -26.42 -7.20
N GLU A 19 7.40 -26.99 -7.39
CA GLU A 19 7.76 -28.38 -7.14
C GLU A 19 7.45 -28.76 -5.69
N GLU A 20 8.03 -28.05 -4.71
CA GLU A 20 7.82 -28.31 -3.28
C GLU A 20 6.37 -28.09 -2.83
N THR A 21 5.65 -27.19 -3.48
CA THR A 21 4.24 -26.91 -3.15
C THR A 21 3.30 -27.97 -3.72
N ALA A 22 3.59 -28.45 -4.94
CA ALA A 22 2.78 -29.43 -5.64
C ALA A 22 3.04 -30.87 -5.16
N GLU A 23 4.22 -31.14 -4.58
CA GLU A 23 4.67 -32.47 -4.17
C GLU A 23 3.64 -33.19 -3.28
N GLY A 24 3.23 -34.38 -3.74
CA GLY A 24 2.26 -35.24 -3.05
C GLY A 24 0.81 -34.75 -3.11
N ILE A 25 0.52 -33.70 -3.89
CA ILE A 25 -0.82 -33.09 -4.01
C ILE A 25 -1.28 -33.12 -5.48
N ILE A 26 -0.52 -32.46 -6.37
CA ILE A 26 -0.86 -32.28 -7.79
C ILE A 26 0.41 -32.19 -8.65
N SER A 27 0.27 -32.17 -9.97
CA SER A 27 1.43 -31.90 -10.84
C SER A 27 1.83 -30.42 -10.80
N VAL A 28 3.13 -30.14 -10.98
CA VAL A 28 3.68 -28.78 -11.07
C VAL A 28 3.00 -27.97 -12.19
N SER A 29 2.76 -28.61 -13.34
CA SER A 29 2.02 -28.00 -14.46
C SER A 29 0.60 -27.59 -14.07
N TYR A 30 -0.08 -28.42 -13.27
CA TYR A 30 -1.43 -28.10 -12.79
C TYR A 30 -1.42 -26.96 -11.77
N LEU A 31 -0.47 -26.95 -10.82
CA LEU A 31 -0.29 -25.83 -9.88
C LEU A 31 -0.02 -24.52 -10.63
N SER A 32 0.83 -24.55 -11.66
CA SER A 32 1.12 -23.38 -12.49
C SER A 32 -0.14 -22.84 -13.19
N LYS A 33 -1.02 -23.72 -13.70
CA LYS A 33 -2.31 -23.30 -14.28
C LYS A 33 -3.23 -22.66 -13.23
N ILE A 34 -3.25 -23.18 -12.00
CA ILE A 34 -4.01 -22.59 -10.90
C ILE A 34 -3.46 -21.21 -10.53
N GLU A 35 -2.15 -21.10 -10.31
CA GLU A 35 -1.48 -19.83 -9.93
C GLU A 35 -1.61 -18.75 -11.00
N ASN A 36 -1.72 -19.12 -12.27
CA ASN A 36 -1.97 -18.21 -13.38
C ASN A 36 -3.47 -17.96 -13.65
N ASN A 37 -4.36 -18.37 -12.72
CA ASN A 37 -5.81 -18.23 -12.81
C ASN A 37 -6.45 -18.86 -14.08
N GLN A 38 -5.81 -19.87 -14.66
CA GLN A 38 -6.32 -20.58 -15.85
C GLN A 38 -7.27 -21.73 -15.49
N VAL A 39 -7.11 -22.30 -14.29
CA VAL A 39 -7.92 -23.42 -13.80
C VAL A 39 -8.35 -23.15 -12.36
N ILE A 40 -9.61 -23.44 -12.05
CA ILE A 40 -10.14 -23.47 -10.69
C ILE A 40 -9.99 -24.91 -10.17
N PRO A 41 -9.24 -25.17 -9.09
CA PRO A 41 -9.08 -26.50 -8.53
C PRO A 41 -10.35 -27.01 -7.85
N SER A 42 -10.44 -28.32 -7.62
CA SER A 42 -11.46 -28.88 -6.73
C SER A 42 -11.23 -28.40 -5.29
N GLN A 43 -12.29 -28.44 -4.47
CA GLN A 43 -12.22 -28.04 -3.07
C GLN A 43 -11.17 -28.85 -2.28
N GLU A 44 -11.07 -30.15 -2.52
CA GLU A 44 -10.10 -31.02 -1.86
C GLU A 44 -8.65 -30.63 -2.17
N VAL A 45 -8.32 -30.39 -3.44
CA VAL A 45 -6.99 -29.91 -3.86
C VAL A 45 -6.69 -28.55 -3.23
N LEU A 46 -7.68 -27.67 -3.17
CA LEU A 46 -7.52 -26.35 -2.57
C LEU A 46 -7.21 -26.44 -1.07
N GLU A 47 -7.92 -27.30 -0.34
CA GLU A 47 -7.67 -27.53 1.09
C GLU A 47 -6.26 -28.07 1.34
N TRP A 48 -5.76 -28.99 0.51
CA TRP A 48 -4.41 -29.51 0.61
C TRP A 48 -3.34 -28.43 0.36
N LEU A 49 -3.52 -27.61 -0.68
CA LEU A 49 -2.63 -26.50 -0.97
C LEU A 49 -2.64 -25.46 0.16
N PHE A 50 -3.81 -25.13 0.70
CA PHE A 50 -3.94 -24.21 1.83
C PHE A 50 -3.21 -24.74 3.07
N ARG A 51 -3.36 -26.03 3.41
CA ARG A 51 -2.59 -26.64 4.51
C ARG A 51 -1.09 -26.57 4.29
N ARG A 52 -0.59 -26.88 3.08
CA ARG A 52 0.85 -26.78 2.76
C ARG A 52 1.38 -25.36 2.91
N LEU A 53 0.59 -24.39 2.46
CA LEU A 53 0.94 -22.98 2.50
C LEU A 53 0.62 -22.31 3.85
N ASP A 54 0.06 -23.04 4.82
CA ASP A 54 -0.44 -22.51 6.11
C ASP A 54 -1.39 -21.32 5.92
N ILE A 55 -2.21 -21.40 4.86
CA ILE A 55 -3.26 -20.43 4.58
C ILE A 55 -4.50 -20.88 5.34
N ARG A 56 -5.02 -20.01 6.21
CA ARG A 56 -6.32 -20.24 6.83
C ARG A 56 -7.41 -19.87 5.82
N PRO A 57 -8.37 -20.77 5.52
CA PRO A 57 -9.54 -20.40 4.73
C PRO A 57 -10.21 -19.20 5.43
N GLY A 58 -10.42 -18.10 4.70
CA GLY A 58 -11.01 -16.89 5.26
C GLY A 58 -12.35 -17.22 5.93
N GLY A 59 -12.47 -16.91 7.22
CA GLY A 59 -13.74 -17.04 7.94
C GLY A 59 -14.79 -16.09 7.38
N ASN A 60 -16.07 -16.42 7.59
CA ASN A 60 -17.26 -15.65 7.15
C ASN A 60 -17.42 -14.29 7.85
N GLU A 61 -16.33 -13.58 8.18
CA GLU A 61 -16.38 -12.29 8.86
C GLU A 61 -16.32 -11.13 7.85
N THR A 62 -17.17 -10.14 8.05
CA THR A 62 -17.40 -9.00 7.14
C THR A 62 -16.17 -8.09 6.99
N MET A 63 -15.18 -8.20 7.88
CA MET A 63 -13.85 -7.58 7.79
C MET A 63 -12.82 -8.45 8.56
N PRO A 64 -11.68 -8.83 7.96
CA PRO A 64 -10.65 -9.61 8.66
C PRO A 64 -10.00 -8.81 9.80
N SER A 65 -9.80 -9.43 10.97
CA SER A 65 -9.22 -8.77 12.14
C SER A 65 -7.82 -8.16 11.92
N TRP A 66 -7.02 -8.72 11.01
CA TRP A 66 -5.71 -8.17 10.65
C TRP A 66 -5.81 -6.78 9.99
N PHE A 67 -6.92 -6.49 9.31
CA PHE A 67 -7.10 -5.24 8.58
C PHE A 67 -7.14 -4.04 9.52
N GLU A 68 -7.80 -4.18 10.67
CA GLU A 68 -7.86 -3.13 11.70
C GLU A 68 -6.46 -2.80 12.25
N TRP A 69 -5.62 -3.82 12.45
CA TRP A 69 -4.24 -3.64 12.90
C TRP A 69 -3.40 -2.90 11.85
N VAL A 70 -3.47 -3.30 10.58
CA VAL A 70 -2.74 -2.62 9.51
C VAL A 70 -3.22 -1.17 9.36
N MET A 71 -4.53 -0.93 9.40
CA MET A 71 -5.10 0.40 9.24
C MET A 71 -4.84 1.31 10.46
N SER A 72 -4.78 0.77 11.67
CA SER A 72 -4.39 1.53 12.86
C SER A 72 -2.92 1.96 12.80
N TRP A 73 -2.04 1.08 12.32
CA TRP A 73 -0.64 1.42 12.07
C TRP A 73 -0.48 2.46 10.97
N TYR A 74 -1.22 2.31 9.87
CA TYR A 74 -1.27 3.31 8.81
C TYR A 74 -1.78 4.67 9.32
N LYS A 75 -2.80 4.68 10.18
CA LYS A 75 -3.28 5.91 10.84
C LYS A 75 -2.20 6.55 11.71
N ALA A 76 -1.42 5.78 12.48
CA ALA A 76 -0.28 6.30 13.23
C ALA A 76 0.78 6.94 12.31
N MET A 77 1.07 6.31 11.17
CA MET A 77 1.98 6.86 10.16
C MET A 77 1.48 8.16 9.54
N THR A 78 0.19 8.22 9.20
CA THR A 78 -0.46 9.42 8.66
C THR A 78 -0.49 10.54 9.68
N ASN A 79 -0.71 10.23 10.96
CA ASN A 79 -0.61 11.18 12.07
C ASN A 79 0.83 11.57 12.44
N ARG A 80 1.84 10.90 11.86
CA ARG A 80 3.27 11.04 12.19
C ARG A 80 3.61 10.78 13.66
N ASP A 81 2.83 9.91 14.30
CA ASP A 81 3.20 9.35 15.58
C ASP A 81 4.28 8.29 15.37
N VAL A 82 5.54 8.74 15.24
CA VAL A 82 6.69 7.85 15.00
C VAL A 82 6.87 6.84 16.15
N PRO A 83 6.76 7.22 17.43
CA PRO A 83 6.77 6.25 18.53
C PRO A 83 5.70 5.18 18.37
N ALA A 84 4.43 5.54 18.19
CA ALA A 84 3.35 4.56 18.04
C ALA A 84 3.53 3.69 16.77
N ALA A 85 3.99 4.28 15.67
CA ALA A 85 4.24 3.54 14.43
C ALA A 85 5.39 2.52 14.59
N ARG A 86 6.39 2.80 15.44
CA ARG A 86 7.46 1.84 15.76
C ARG A 86 6.97 0.74 16.68
N GLU A 87 6.18 1.07 17.70
CA GLU A 87 5.62 0.10 18.63
C GLU A 87 4.69 -0.90 17.92
N LEU A 88 3.84 -0.39 17.02
CA LEU A 88 2.90 -1.23 16.26
C LEU A 88 3.58 -2.10 15.19
N TYR A 89 4.81 -1.81 14.78
CA TYR A 89 5.45 -2.48 13.64
C TYR A 89 5.52 -4.00 13.80
N GLU A 90 6.14 -4.48 14.90
CA GLU A 90 6.31 -5.91 15.12
C GLU A 90 4.97 -6.59 15.40
N THR A 91 4.07 -5.94 16.16
CA THR A 91 2.74 -6.49 16.41
C THR A 91 1.95 -6.67 15.11
N VAL A 92 1.92 -5.68 14.22
CA VAL A 92 1.20 -5.78 12.95
C VAL A 92 1.82 -6.85 12.05
N LYS A 93 3.16 -6.90 12.00
CA LYS A 93 3.89 -7.94 11.25
C LYS A 93 3.50 -9.33 11.72
N GLU A 94 3.60 -9.60 13.02
CA GLU A 94 3.23 -10.89 13.61
C GLU A 94 1.77 -11.25 13.34
N ARG A 95 0.84 -10.29 13.46
CA ARG A 95 -0.58 -10.52 13.17
C ARG A 95 -0.84 -10.84 11.70
N CYS A 96 -0.12 -10.21 10.78
CA CYS A 96 -0.23 -10.50 9.35
C CYS A 96 0.38 -11.85 8.99
N GLU A 97 1.45 -12.27 9.67
CA GLU A 97 2.05 -13.60 9.50
C GLU A 97 1.13 -14.70 10.07
N GLN A 98 0.57 -14.49 11.28
CA GLN A 98 -0.31 -15.43 11.96
C GLN A 98 -1.67 -15.60 11.27
N SER A 99 -2.13 -14.61 10.49
CA SER A 99 -3.40 -14.71 9.78
C SER A 99 -3.36 -15.76 8.67
N GLY A 100 -2.17 -16.03 8.11
CA GLY A 100 -2.00 -16.88 6.93
C GLY A 100 -2.66 -16.31 5.66
N ASP A 101 -3.09 -15.04 5.69
CA ASP A 101 -3.79 -14.40 4.57
C ASP A 101 -2.82 -13.62 3.68
N ALA A 102 -2.80 -13.97 2.40
CA ALA A 102 -1.98 -13.29 1.40
C ALA A 102 -2.29 -11.79 1.33
N GLU A 103 -3.56 -11.40 1.50
CA GLU A 103 -3.95 -10.00 1.46
C GLU A 103 -3.37 -9.22 2.64
N ALA A 104 -3.36 -9.80 3.85
CA ALA A 104 -2.78 -9.21 5.04
C ALA A 104 -1.30 -8.85 4.82
N MET A 105 -0.57 -9.81 4.25
CA MET A 105 0.84 -9.63 3.98
C MET A 105 1.10 -8.58 2.90
N ILE A 106 0.31 -8.54 1.82
CA ILE A 106 0.42 -7.47 0.80
C ILE A 106 0.19 -6.09 1.43
N TYR A 107 -0.85 -5.97 2.23
CA TYR A 107 -1.17 -4.74 2.94
C TYR A 107 -0.02 -4.31 3.86
N PHE A 108 0.53 -5.23 4.64
CA PHE A 108 1.72 -4.96 5.45
C PHE A 108 2.90 -4.47 4.59
N GLN A 109 3.18 -5.13 3.46
CA GLN A 109 4.28 -4.73 2.56
C GLN A 109 4.09 -3.33 1.96
N LEU A 110 2.87 -3.00 1.53
CA LEU A 110 2.53 -1.66 1.02
C LEU A 110 2.75 -0.60 2.11
N MET A 111 2.19 -0.82 3.31
CA MET A 111 2.33 0.11 4.44
C MET A 111 3.78 0.24 4.90
N ARG A 112 4.59 -0.81 4.75
CA ARG A 112 6.02 -0.80 5.07
C ARG A 112 6.81 0.19 4.22
N ILE A 113 6.42 0.44 2.97
CA ILE A 113 7.02 1.50 2.14
C ILE A 113 6.82 2.86 2.83
N ARG A 114 5.56 3.16 3.21
CA ARG A 114 5.20 4.41 3.91
C ARG A 114 5.93 4.56 5.24
N TYR A 115 6.10 3.46 5.98
CA TYR A 115 6.82 3.43 7.25
C TYR A 115 8.29 3.80 7.08
N TRP A 116 9.01 3.17 6.15
CA TRP A 116 10.42 3.52 5.92
C TRP A 116 10.60 4.97 5.48
N LEU A 117 9.69 5.47 4.63
CA LEU A 117 9.67 6.88 4.24
C LEU A 117 9.40 7.81 5.45
N LEU A 118 8.53 7.41 6.39
CA LEU A 118 8.30 8.14 7.64
C LEU A 118 9.57 8.25 8.48
N LEU A 119 10.36 7.17 8.54
CA LEU A 119 11.64 7.13 9.25
C LEU A 119 12.79 7.84 8.50
N GLY A 120 12.57 8.25 7.25
CA GLY A 120 13.58 8.84 6.40
C GLY A 120 14.54 7.82 5.75
N ASP A 121 14.28 6.52 5.90
CA ASP A 121 15.09 5.47 5.27
C ASP A 121 14.64 5.22 3.82
N LYS A 122 15.26 5.94 2.89
CA LYS A 122 14.98 5.82 1.46
C LYS A 122 15.34 4.43 0.92
N LYS A 123 16.45 3.83 1.39
CA LYS A 123 16.91 2.51 0.90
C LYS A 123 15.98 1.39 1.36
N GLY A 124 15.54 1.45 2.62
CA GLY A 124 14.52 0.54 3.15
C GLY A 124 13.20 0.65 2.38
N ALA A 125 12.78 1.89 2.07
CA ALA A 125 11.58 2.13 1.27
C ALA A 125 11.68 1.57 -0.16
N GLU A 126 12.82 1.76 -0.84
CA GLU A 126 13.07 1.21 -2.17
C GLU A 126 13.06 -0.32 -2.18
N THR A 127 13.68 -0.94 -1.17
CA THR A 127 13.70 -2.40 -1.03
C THR A 127 12.28 -2.95 -0.82
N ALA A 128 11.50 -2.29 0.05
CA ALA A 128 10.09 -2.63 0.25
C ALA A 128 9.28 -2.43 -1.05
N ALA A 129 9.49 -1.33 -1.77
CA ALA A 129 8.81 -1.05 -3.02
C ALA A 129 9.12 -2.11 -4.10
N GLN A 130 10.36 -2.56 -4.21
CA GLN A 130 10.74 -3.60 -5.16
C GLN A 130 10.05 -4.94 -4.85
N SER A 131 9.86 -5.28 -3.56
CA SER A 131 9.18 -6.52 -3.16
C SER A 131 7.70 -6.60 -3.54
N VAL A 132 7.03 -5.47 -3.74
CA VAL A 132 5.60 -5.42 -4.12
C VAL A 132 5.37 -5.21 -5.62
N ARG A 133 6.39 -4.78 -6.37
CA ARG A 133 6.27 -4.39 -7.78
C ARG A 133 5.76 -5.53 -8.67
N ASP A 134 6.27 -6.74 -8.46
CA ASP A 134 5.92 -7.91 -9.28
C ASP A 134 4.47 -8.40 -9.04
N TRP A 135 3.86 -7.94 -7.94
CA TRP A 135 2.51 -8.33 -7.53
C TRP A 135 1.43 -7.37 -7.96
N TYR A 136 1.79 -6.24 -8.60
CA TYR A 136 0.85 -5.21 -9.00
C TYR A 136 -0.34 -5.74 -9.82
N GLY A 137 -0.10 -6.73 -10.70
CA GLY A 137 -1.15 -7.34 -11.53
C GLY A 137 -2.24 -8.04 -10.71
N ALA A 138 -1.89 -8.56 -9.54
CA ALA A 138 -2.77 -9.30 -8.65
C ALA A 138 -3.59 -8.41 -7.70
N PHE A 139 -3.19 -7.15 -7.53
CA PHE A 139 -3.80 -6.23 -6.57
C PHE A 139 -5.24 -5.88 -6.95
N SER A 140 -6.08 -5.78 -5.92
CA SER A 140 -7.39 -5.13 -6.00
C SER A 140 -7.22 -3.60 -6.05
N ASP A 141 -8.28 -2.87 -6.39
CA ASP A 141 -8.17 -1.43 -6.69
C ASP A 141 -7.77 -0.57 -5.48
N ASP A 142 -8.19 -0.96 -4.27
CA ASP A 142 -7.74 -0.44 -2.98
C ASP A 142 -6.22 -0.64 -2.77
N MET A 143 -5.70 -1.83 -3.02
CA MET A 143 -4.26 -2.12 -2.94
C MET A 143 -3.47 -1.33 -3.99
N ARG A 144 -4.00 -1.21 -5.23
CA ARG A 144 -3.40 -0.41 -6.30
C ARG A 144 -3.36 1.06 -5.95
N TYR A 145 -4.37 1.58 -5.26
CA TYR A 145 -4.36 2.95 -4.78
C TYR A 145 -3.19 3.20 -3.84
N TYR A 146 -3.03 2.36 -2.79
CA TYR A 146 -1.90 2.50 -1.85
C TYR A 146 -0.55 2.31 -2.54
N TYR A 147 -0.46 1.38 -3.48
CA TYR A 147 0.73 1.19 -4.31
C TYR A 147 1.09 2.50 -5.03
N TRP A 148 0.17 3.09 -5.79
CA TRP A 148 0.45 4.31 -6.53
C TRP A 148 0.75 5.49 -5.61
N LYS A 149 0.02 5.64 -4.51
CA LYS A 149 0.25 6.69 -3.51
C LYS A 149 1.64 6.60 -2.89
N PHE A 150 2.07 5.41 -2.46
CA PHE A 150 3.37 5.25 -1.80
C PHE A 150 4.55 5.28 -2.77
N PHE A 151 4.39 4.77 -3.99
CA PHE A 151 5.39 4.97 -5.05
C PHE A 151 5.54 6.44 -5.42
N GLY A 152 4.44 7.19 -5.51
CA GLY A 152 4.50 8.62 -5.75
C GLY A 152 5.25 9.35 -4.63
N LEU A 153 5.00 9.00 -3.37
CA LEU A 153 5.74 9.54 -2.23
C LEU A 153 7.22 9.16 -2.23
N LEU A 154 7.56 7.92 -2.62
CA LEU A 154 8.95 7.49 -2.78
C LEU A 154 9.65 8.34 -3.86
N TYR A 155 9.03 8.51 -5.03
CA TYR A 155 9.57 9.35 -6.10
C TYR A 155 9.68 10.82 -5.69
N TYR A 156 8.72 11.34 -4.92
CA TYR A 156 8.81 12.66 -4.34
C TYR A 156 10.05 12.81 -3.44
N CYS A 157 10.27 11.89 -2.50
CA CYS A 157 11.48 11.92 -1.65
C CYS A 157 12.79 11.71 -2.46
N GLN A 158 12.72 11.18 -3.68
CA GLN A 158 13.83 11.07 -4.64
C GLN A 158 13.95 12.28 -5.58
N GLU A 159 13.13 13.31 -5.39
CA GLU A 159 13.10 14.53 -6.22
C GLU A 159 12.67 14.29 -7.69
N LYS A 160 12.02 13.14 -7.96
CA LYS A 160 11.44 12.80 -9.26
C LYS A 160 9.97 13.24 -9.30
N TYR A 161 9.76 14.54 -9.34
CA TYR A 161 8.43 15.12 -9.12
C TYR A 161 7.42 14.83 -10.23
N ASP A 162 7.84 14.77 -11.49
CA ASP A 162 6.93 14.37 -12.59
C ASP A 162 6.50 12.90 -12.47
N ASP A 163 7.41 12.00 -12.08
CA ASP A 163 7.07 10.60 -11.80
C ASP A 163 6.13 10.48 -10.60
N ALA A 164 6.35 11.29 -9.56
CA ALA A 164 5.47 11.36 -8.39
C ALA A 164 4.05 11.77 -8.79
N LEU A 165 3.91 12.82 -9.60
CA LEU A 165 2.61 13.27 -10.13
C LEU A 165 1.93 12.21 -10.98
N HIS A 166 2.66 11.53 -11.86
CA HIS A 166 2.11 10.43 -12.67
C HIS A 166 1.54 9.32 -11.78
N CYS A 167 2.26 8.96 -10.71
CA CYS A 167 1.76 8.03 -9.72
C CYS A 167 0.49 8.56 -9.01
N TYR A 168 0.48 9.82 -8.57
CA TYR A 168 -0.69 10.39 -7.89
C TYR A 168 -1.93 10.47 -8.79
N GLN A 169 -1.76 10.77 -10.08
CA GLN A 169 -2.86 10.74 -11.06
C GLN A 169 -3.47 9.34 -11.19
N LYS A 170 -2.64 8.30 -11.18
CA LYS A 170 -3.14 6.91 -11.19
C LYS A 170 -3.86 6.55 -9.89
N ALA A 171 -3.37 7.01 -8.74
CA ALA A 171 -4.08 6.84 -7.47
C ALA A 171 -5.43 7.58 -7.49
N GLU A 172 -5.49 8.80 -8.04
CA GLU A 172 -6.71 9.61 -8.14
C GLU A 172 -7.78 8.93 -9.00
N GLN A 173 -7.40 8.24 -10.08
CA GLN A 173 -8.34 7.49 -10.90
C GLN A 173 -9.04 6.35 -10.14
N LEU A 174 -8.38 5.81 -9.10
CA LEU A 174 -8.90 4.73 -8.26
C LEU A 174 -9.76 5.24 -7.10
N LEU A 175 -9.73 6.55 -6.80
CA LEU A 175 -10.59 7.21 -5.82
C LEU A 175 -12.06 7.34 -6.28
N LYS A 176 -12.57 6.44 -7.11
CA LYS A 176 -14.00 6.43 -7.50
C LYS A 176 -14.78 5.28 -6.86
N GLY A 177 -14.12 4.39 -6.12
CA GLY A 177 -14.74 3.24 -5.44
C GLY A 177 -15.36 3.57 -4.08
N GLU A 178 -16.15 2.64 -3.54
CA GLU A 178 -16.86 2.77 -2.24
C GLU A 178 -15.99 2.50 -1.01
N TRP A 179 -14.74 2.04 -1.18
CA TRP A 179 -13.80 1.66 -0.09
C TRP A 179 -13.12 2.86 0.61
N LYS A 180 -13.51 4.09 0.26
CA LYS A 180 -12.83 5.31 0.72
C LYS A 180 -12.94 5.51 2.22
N THR A 181 -11.83 5.85 2.85
CA THR A 181 -11.82 6.52 4.14
C THR A 181 -11.89 8.03 3.93
N SER A 182 -12.61 8.75 4.79
CA SER A 182 -12.94 10.18 4.67
C SER A 182 -11.76 11.17 4.71
N GLY A 183 -10.51 10.70 4.70
CA GLY A 183 -9.30 11.54 4.64
C GLY A 183 -8.31 11.19 3.52
N GLU A 184 -8.55 10.12 2.75
CA GLU A 184 -7.59 9.64 1.74
C GLU A 184 -7.49 10.57 0.53
N GLU A 185 -8.62 11.11 0.09
CA GLU A 185 -8.66 12.10 -0.99
C GLU A 185 -7.92 13.38 -0.60
N ALA A 186 -8.08 13.84 0.64
CA ALA A 186 -7.40 15.02 1.15
C ALA A 186 -5.88 14.81 1.19
N ASP A 187 -5.43 13.65 1.67
CA ASP A 187 -4.01 13.32 1.74
C ASP A 187 -3.39 13.20 0.33
N LEU A 188 -4.06 12.53 -0.61
CA LEU A 188 -3.56 12.46 -1.99
C LEU A 188 -3.52 13.84 -2.66
N ALA A 189 -4.52 14.68 -2.43
CA ALA A 189 -4.57 16.04 -2.96
C ALA A 189 -3.41 16.88 -2.40
N TYR A 190 -3.12 16.75 -1.11
CA TYR A 190 -1.98 17.40 -0.47
C TYR A 190 -0.64 16.94 -1.05
N LEU A 191 -0.43 15.62 -1.21
CA LEU A 191 0.77 15.06 -1.83
C LEU A 191 0.96 15.56 -3.27
N SER A 192 -0.14 15.69 -4.02
CA SER A 192 -0.12 16.25 -5.37
C SER A 192 0.25 17.74 -5.37
N ALA A 193 -0.31 18.53 -4.46
CA ALA A 193 0.00 19.94 -4.30
C ALA A 193 1.49 20.16 -4.00
N LEU A 194 2.08 19.34 -3.13
CA LEU A 194 3.52 19.36 -2.85
C LEU A 194 4.36 19.12 -4.11
N ALA A 195 4.02 18.11 -4.91
CA ALA A 195 4.73 17.83 -6.15
C ALA A 195 4.56 18.96 -7.18
N PHE A 196 3.38 19.56 -7.30
CA PHE A 196 3.15 20.73 -8.15
C PHE A 196 3.94 21.96 -7.68
N SER A 197 4.06 22.19 -6.37
CA SER A 197 4.88 23.26 -5.80
C SER A 197 6.34 23.12 -6.25
N ARG A 198 6.90 21.92 -6.16
CA ARG A 198 8.27 21.61 -6.58
C ARG A 198 8.52 21.79 -8.09
N LEU A 199 7.48 21.64 -8.90
CA LEU A 199 7.52 21.85 -10.35
C LEU A 199 7.14 23.27 -10.77
N TRP A 200 6.92 24.18 -9.82
CA TRP A 200 6.46 25.54 -10.09
C TRP A 200 5.18 25.55 -10.93
N LYS A 201 4.25 24.62 -10.69
CA LYS A 201 2.93 24.57 -11.34
C LYS A 201 1.89 25.18 -10.42
N TRP A 202 1.98 26.50 -10.23
CA TRP A 202 1.30 27.28 -9.18
C TRP A 202 -0.23 27.13 -9.22
N PHE A 203 -0.84 27.18 -10.41
CA PHE A 203 -2.28 27.06 -10.56
C PHE A 203 -2.79 25.69 -10.07
N GLN A 204 -2.13 24.61 -10.51
CA GLN A 204 -2.44 23.26 -10.06
C GLN A 204 -2.15 23.08 -8.56
N CYS A 205 -1.04 23.63 -8.07
CA CYS A 205 -0.71 23.59 -6.64
C CYS A 205 -1.84 24.19 -5.80
N LEU A 206 -2.33 25.38 -6.15
CA LEU A 206 -3.42 26.04 -5.43
C LEU A 206 -4.70 25.22 -5.49
N GLN A 207 -5.09 24.75 -6.67
CA GLN A 207 -6.29 23.93 -6.85
C GLN A 207 -6.26 22.65 -5.99
N TYR A 208 -5.14 21.94 -5.97
CA TYR A 208 -5.00 20.71 -5.19
C TYR A 208 -4.88 20.98 -3.68
N ALA A 209 -4.27 22.11 -3.29
CA ALA A 209 -4.25 22.53 -1.89
C ALA A 209 -5.68 22.81 -1.40
N GLU A 210 -6.47 23.62 -2.12
CA GLU A 210 -7.87 23.91 -1.78
C GLU A 210 -8.72 22.64 -1.66
N ARG A 211 -8.55 21.68 -2.58
CA ARG A 211 -9.22 20.38 -2.50
C ARG A 211 -8.85 19.59 -1.24
N ALA A 212 -7.60 19.69 -0.79
CA ALA A 212 -7.18 19.06 0.46
C ALA A 212 -7.82 19.73 1.68
N ASP A 213 -8.06 21.05 1.66
CA ASP A 213 -8.66 21.79 2.78
C ASP A 213 -10.17 21.62 2.89
N ALA A 214 -10.85 21.48 1.76
CA ALA A 214 -12.30 21.33 1.68
C ALA A 214 -12.84 20.04 2.33
N GLN A 215 -11.96 19.07 2.63
CA GLN A 215 -12.32 17.78 3.21
C GLN A 215 -12.17 17.78 4.74
N PRO A 216 -12.96 16.99 5.49
CA PRO A 216 -12.85 16.93 6.94
C PRO A 216 -11.45 16.45 7.37
N GLY A 217 -10.72 17.32 8.08
CA GLY A 217 -9.32 17.07 8.48
C GLY A 217 -8.26 17.71 7.58
N GLY A 218 -8.58 18.85 6.95
CA GLY A 218 -7.84 19.55 5.88
C GLY A 218 -6.38 19.99 6.13
N ILE A 219 -5.91 21.00 5.37
CA ILE A 219 -4.49 21.38 5.20
C ILE A 219 -3.79 21.59 6.55
N ARG A 220 -4.51 22.06 7.56
CA ARG A 220 -3.97 22.29 8.91
C ARG A 220 -3.36 21.03 9.53
N LEU A 221 -3.97 19.85 9.33
CA LEU A 221 -3.41 18.57 9.76
C LEU A 221 -2.27 18.13 8.83
N ALA A 222 -2.39 18.29 7.51
CA ALA A 222 -1.37 17.89 6.54
C ALA A 222 -0.06 18.72 6.65
N ALA A 223 -0.18 20.02 6.93
CA ALA A 223 0.92 20.96 7.14
C ALA A 223 1.59 20.82 8.53
N GLU A 224 0.89 20.25 9.51
CA GLU A 224 1.45 19.84 10.81
C GLU A 224 2.10 18.44 10.72
N ARG A 225 1.64 17.59 9.80
CA ARG A 225 2.18 16.25 9.48
C ARG A 225 3.39 16.29 8.50
N ARG A 226 4.37 17.19 8.70
CA ARG A 226 5.55 17.40 7.81
C ARG A 226 6.62 16.30 7.80
N MET A 227 6.55 15.29 6.94
CA MET A 227 7.63 14.27 6.82
C MET A 227 9.04 14.89 6.69
N PRO A 228 10.10 14.27 7.24
CA PRO A 228 11.47 14.80 7.16
C PRO A 228 11.95 15.05 5.72
N CYS A 229 11.48 14.25 4.75
CA CYS A 229 11.82 14.41 3.33
C CYS A 229 10.99 15.50 2.60
N VAL A 230 9.99 16.10 3.27
CA VAL A 230 9.00 17.05 2.72
C VAL A 230 9.11 18.43 3.41
N VAL A 231 10.15 18.62 4.23
CA VAL A 231 10.35 19.88 4.96
C VAL A 231 10.83 20.96 4.00
N GLY A 232 9.94 21.91 3.65
CA GLY A 232 10.31 23.15 2.94
C GLY A 232 9.22 23.84 2.10
N ASP A 233 8.14 23.15 1.71
CA ASP A 233 7.67 23.36 0.32
C ASP A 233 6.34 24.10 0.11
N LEU A 234 5.59 24.39 1.17
CA LEU A 234 4.30 25.09 1.05
C LEU A 234 4.29 26.50 1.67
N LEU A 235 5.35 26.88 2.38
CA LEU A 235 5.41 28.20 3.03
C LEU A 235 5.78 29.39 2.11
N PRO A 236 6.50 29.22 0.98
CA PRO A 236 6.70 30.35 0.05
C PRO A 236 5.48 30.62 -0.84
N ALA A 237 4.68 29.61 -1.18
CA ALA A 237 3.60 29.75 -2.16
C ALA A 237 2.28 30.31 -1.57
N LEU A 238 2.08 30.19 -0.26
CA LEU A 238 0.86 30.64 0.44
C LEU A 238 1.03 31.96 1.19
N ARG A 239 2.27 32.46 1.33
CA ARG A 239 2.51 33.85 1.74
C ARG A 239 2.55 34.69 0.48
N GLY A 240 1.40 35.19 0.06
CA GLY A 240 1.33 36.28 -0.90
C GLY A 240 1.92 37.55 -0.32
N ASP A 241 3.24 37.60 -0.15
CA ASP A 241 3.97 38.85 0.05
C ASP A 241 4.40 39.34 -1.34
N ARG A 242 3.69 40.38 -1.80
CA ARG A 242 4.13 41.24 -2.90
C ARG A 242 5.30 42.11 -2.44
#